data_AF-A0A7X3SDD8-F1
#
_entry.id   AF-A0A7X3SDD8-F1
#
_cell.length_a   1.000
_cell.length_b   1.000
_cell.length_c   1.000
_cell.angle_alpha   90.00
_cell.angle_beta   90.00
_cell.angle_gamma   90.00
#
_symmetry.space_group_name_H-M   'P 1'
#
loop_
_entity.id
_entity.type
_entity.pdbx_description
1 polymer ?
#
loop_
_entity_poly.entity_id
_entity_poly.type
_entity_poly.pdbx_seq_one_letter_code
_entity_poly.pdbx_strand_id
1 'polypeptide(L)'
;MKKIISAILIFFILPASSCLAVENKTIHFIFGVSDLYSPVLSDEENRSVLESLTKGATVTATYRHTTRKFHWFSTMSGVTTFLDPGYKYTSKDETRSYTLLPEADNRSILGVDMPVSLDGDYVLAELYVQLYPSLYQQPGYLATIKNLPEKDLKFSREFRGSSSFRYLVSQDKRRTQSPVNEHQGCLFVTTPYGYPDTTIPVVTLVGTNLTNMRLTNIMHQRCPLVNINTNEKSTVLTGHLPPARIAAAQANIDYSTTKGITQKSGALHPVNKEMARWYQRNDEGVYAALQAFGPFKLFRMRIRFDAAYPEGKRLPIRTESWYLYNEKLVKYSGSIYYLSTDNEKSMSADEVVYFHDEKKVFNESKKDNCNTQGCQNALADIQHHSTNSWDDLQREAVRYMQLTLIPITDDE
;
A
#
# COMPACT_ATOMS: atom_id res chain seq x y z
N MET A 1 17.91 -63.11 56.50
CA MET A 1 18.77 -62.11 57.18
C MET A 1 18.95 -60.91 56.25
N LYS A 2 19.16 -59.68 56.80
CA LYS A 2 19.87 -58.49 56.23
C LYS A 2 20.04 -58.43 54.69
N LYS A 3 19.78 -57.36 53.93
CA LYS A 3 19.60 -55.90 54.11
C LYS A 3 18.99 -55.39 52.75
N ILE A 4 18.71 -54.13 52.42
CA ILE A 4 18.85 -52.79 53.04
C ILE A 4 17.68 -51.91 52.54
N ILE A 5 17.36 -50.79 53.21
CA ILE A 5 16.53 -49.71 52.66
C ILE A 5 17.49 -48.62 52.14
N SER A 6 17.29 -48.10 50.93
CA SER A 6 18.06 -46.96 50.43
C SER A 6 17.13 -45.84 49.98
N ALA A 7 17.01 -44.80 50.80
CA ALA A 7 16.38 -43.55 50.41
C ALA A 7 17.25 -42.84 49.38
N ILE A 8 16.64 -42.36 48.29
CA ILE A 8 17.31 -41.45 47.35
C ILE A 8 16.71 -40.07 47.57
N LEU A 9 17.55 -39.15 48.07
CA LEU A 9 17.24 -37.72 48.08
C LEU A 9 16.99 -37.26 46.64
N ILE A 10 15.78 -36.81 46.35
CA ILE A 10 15.53 -35.95 45.20
C ILE A 10 16.09 -34.58 45.55
N PHE A 11 17.35 -34.33 45.16
CA PHE A 11 17.94 -33.00 45.23
C PHE A 11 17.14 -32.08 44.32
N PHE A 12 16.54 -31.04 44.90
CA PHE A 12 16.03 -29.89 44.13
C PHE A 12 17.22 -29.20 43.46
N ILE A 13 17.51 -29.59 42.22
CA ILE A 13 18.32 -28.75 41.33
C ILE A 13 17.42 -27.59 40.93
N LEU A 14 17.44 -26.54 41.74
CA LEU A 14 17.06 -25.21 41.31
C LEU A 14 17.86 -24.93 40.03
N PRO A 15 17.21 -24.65 38.87
CA PRO A 15 17.94 -24.09 37.76
C PRO A 15 18.47 -22.75 38.25
N ALA A 16 19.79 -22.64 38.40
CA ALA A 16 20.42 -21.35 38.59
C ALA A 16 19.92 -20.46 37.46
N SER A 17 19.31 -19.32 37.82
CA SER A 17 19.02 -18.25 36.88
C SER A 17 20.35 -17.84 36.27
N SER A 18 20.67 -18.42 35.11
CA SER A 18 21.82 -18.03 34.33
C SER A 18 21.52 -16.62 33.86
N CYS A 19 22.00 -15.63 34.62
CA CYS A 19 22.15 -14.26 34.15
C CYS A 19 23.00 -14.34 32.89
N LEU A 20 22.32 -14.40 31.74
CA LEU A 20 22.95 -14.17 30.46
C LEU A 20 23.40 -12.72 30.54
N ALA A 21 24.71 -12.54 30.74
CA ALA A 21 25.30 -11.22 30.82
C ALA A 21 24.85 -10.45 29.57
N VAL A 22 24.23 -9.30 29.80
CA VAL A 22 23.78 -8.40 28.75
C VAL A 22 24.98 -8.15 27.84
N GLU A 23 24.96 -8.66 26.60
CA GLU A 23 25.93 -8.26 25.60
C GLU A 23 25.69 -6.77 25.36
N ASN A 24 26.51 -5.93 26.00
CA ASN A 24 26.38 -4.47 25.96
C ASN A 24 26.83 -3.94 24.59
N LYS A 25 26.13 -4.37 23.54
CA LYS A 25 26.30 -3.99 22.15
C LYS A 25 25.33 -2.86 21.87
N THR A 26 25.88 -1.74 21.44
CA THR A 26 25.13 -0.63 20.86
C THR A 26 24.90 -0.92 19.39
N ILE A 27 23.67 -0.72 18.92
CA ILE A 27 23.33 -0.59 17.51
C ILE A 27 23.30 0.89 17.16
N HIS A 28 24.00 1.24 16.09
CA HIS A 28 23.78 2.48 15.36
C HIS A 28 22.71 2.22 14.29
N PHE A 29 21.54 2.84 14.44
CA PHE A 29 20.41 2.76 13.50
C PHE A 29 20.38 4.03 12.65
N ILE A 30 20.24 3.89 11.33
CA ILE A 30 20.05 5.02 10.41
C ILE A 30 18.70 4.97 9.70
N PHE A 31 18.13 6.15 9.50
CA PHE A 31 16.89 6.39 8.79
C PHE A 31 16.97 7.71 7.98
N GLY A 32 16.60 7.66 6.71
CA GLY A 32 16.40 8.84 5.87
C GLY A 32 15.20 8.67 4.94
N VAL A 33 14.70 9.78 4.39
CA VAL A 33 13.75 9.77 3.27
C VAL A 33 14.39 10.58 2.16
N SER A 34 14.65 9.93 1.03
CA SER A 34 15.37 10.52 -0.11
C SER A 34 14.43 11.14 -1.14
N ASP A 35 13.20 10.62 -1.24
CA ASP A 35 12.19 11.09 -2.19
C ASP A 35 10.77 10.80 -1.68
N LEU A 36 9.82 11.67 -2.03
CA LEU A 36 8.39 11.53 -1.77
C LEU A 36 7.57 12.24 -2.85
N TYR A 37 6.37 11.73 -3.11
CA TYR A 37 5.45 12.38 -4.03
C TYR A 37 4.01 12.28 -3.52
N SER A 38 3.31 13.42 -3.48
CA SER A 38 1.89 13.52 -3.21
C SER A 38 1.19 14.25 -4.37
N PRO A 39 0.17 13.64 -5.01
CA PRO A 39 -0.53 14.22 -6.17
C PRO A 39 -1.54 15.33 -5.79
N VAL A 40 -1.68 15.66 -4.50
CA VAL A 40 -2.49 16.81 -4.04
C VAL A 40 -1.64 18.05 -3.73
N LEU A 41 -0.33 17.95 -3.90
CA LEU A 41 0.67 18.99 -3.64
C LEU A 41 1.34 19.41 -4.95
N SER A 42 1.80 20.66 -5.04
CA SER A 42 2.73 21.09 -6.10
C SER A 42 4.12 20.47 -5.92
N ASP A 43 4.99 20.60 -6.93
CA ASP A 43 6.37 20.11 -6.85
C ASP A 43 7.18 20.86 -5.77
N GLU A 44 6.93 22.17 -5.60
CA GLU A 44 7.52 22.97 -4.52
C GLU A 44 7.02 22.56 -3.14
N GLU A 45 5.72 22.24 -3.02
CA GLU A 45 5.12 21.77 -1.77
C GLU A 45 5.64 20.37 -1.39
N ASN A 46 5.73 19.45 -2.36
CA ASN A 46 6.34 18.12 -2.16
C ASN A 46 7.79 18.25 -1.67
N ARG A 47 8.60 19.11 -2.30
CA ARG A 47 9.96 19.40 -1.86
C ARG A 47 10.02 20.03 -0.46
N SER A 48 9.11 20.96 -0.15
CA SER A 48 9.00 21.57 1.20
C SER A 48 8.65 20.53 2.27
N VAL A 49 7.79 19.56 1.96
CA VAL A 49 7.46 18.44 2.86
C VAL A 49 8.68 17.55 3.04
N LEU A 50 9.41 17.19 1.98
CA LEU A 50 10.63 16.38 2.05
C LEU A 50 11.72 17.03 2.92
N GLU A 51 12.01 18.31 2.68
CA GLU A 51 12.96 19.12 3.46
C GLU A 51 12.54 19.33 4.93
N SER A 52 11.27 19.05 5.28
CA SER A 52 10.75 19.16 6.66
C SER A 52 10.62 17.82 7.37
N LEU A 53 10.48 16.73 6.63
CA LEU A 53 9.97 15.43 7.11
C LEU A 53 10.76 14.87 8.31
N THR A 54 12.07 15.06 8.25
CA THR A 54 13.07 14.56 9.20
C THR A 54 13.37 15.53 10.35
N LYS A 55 12.84 16.77 10.31
CA LYS A 55 13.10 17.78 11.35
C LYS A 55 12.43 17.37 12.67
N GLY A 56 13.26 17.06 13.67
CA GLY A 56 12.80 16.61 14.98
C GLY A 56 12.27 15.17 14.98
N ALA A 57 12.62 14.35 13.98
CA ALA A 57 12.23 12.94 13.95
C ALA A 57 12.73 12.19 15.19
N THR A 58 11.94 11.24 15.66
CA THR A 58 12.28 10.39 16.82
C THR A 58 12.11 8.92 16.46
N VAL A 59 12.79 8.05 17.18
CA VAL A 59 12.57 6.60 17.11
C VAL A 59 12.25 6.07 18.51
N THR A 60 11.12 5.39 18.64
CA THR A 60 10.79 4.61 19.83
C THR A 60 11.15 3.16 19.60
N ALA A 61 12.11 2.68 20.39
CA ALA A 61 12.56 1.30 20.40
C ALA A 61 11.76 0.50 21.44
N THR A 62 11.17 -0.61 21.01
CA THR A 62 10.47 -1.55 21.89
C THR A 62 11.34 -2.77 22.14
N TYR A 63 11.66 -3.00 23.40
CA TYR A 63 12.40 -4.14 23.88
C TYR A 63 11.43 -5.14 24.50
N ARG A 64 11.54 -6.41 24.13
CA ARG A 64 10.61 -7.46 24.55
C ARG A 64 11.32 -8.51 25.38
N HIS A 65 10.80 -8.76 26.57
CA HIS A 65 11.16 -9.90 27.40
C HIS A 65 10.10 -10.99 27.25
N THR A 66 10.48 -12.14 26.67
CA THR A 66 9.55 -13.28 26.47
C THR A 66 9.87 -14.41 27.43
N THR A 67 9.00 -14.64 28.40
CA THR A 67 9.05 -15.83 29.27
C THR A 67 8.28 -16.98 28.62
N ARG A 68 8.81 -18.20 28.75
CA ARG A 68 8.22 -19.43 28.21
C ARG A 68 8.01 -20.43 29.35
N LYS A 69 6.75 -20.75 29.68
CA LYS A 69 6.41 -21.76 30.69
C LYS A 69 5.74 -22.96 30.02
N PHE A 70 6.30 -24.14 30.21
CA PHE A 70 5.66 -25.38 29.77
C PHE A 70 4.42 -25.66 30.63
N HIS A 71 3.35 -26.13 30.01
CA HIS A 71 2.16 -26.66 30.68
C HIS A 71 1.80 -28.03 30.11
N TRP A 72 1.36 -28.93 30.97
CA TRP A 72 0.77 -30.21 30.57
C TRP A 72 -0.74 -30.12 30.34
N PHE A 73 -1.38 -29.08 30.87
CA PHE A 73 -2.82 -28.96 30.95
C PHE A 73 -3.27 -27.52 30.70
N SER A 74 -4.40 -27.37 30.02
CA SER A 74 -5.11 -26.11 29.82
C SER A 74 -6.50 -26.18 30.44
N THR A 75 -6.96 -25.07 31.02
CA THR A 75 -8.24 -24.98 31.72
C THR A 75 -9.14 -23.95 31.03
N MET A 76 -10.32 -24.39 30.59
CA MET A 76 -11.41 -23.50 30.22
C MET A 76 -12.22 -23.14 31.47
N SER A 77 -12.25 -21.85 31.81
CA SER A 77 -12.96 -21.37 33.00
C SER A 77 -14.43 -21.79 32.97
N GLY A 78 -14.90 -22.42 34.05
CA GLY A 78 -16.28 -22.91 34.17
C GLY A 78 -16.61 -24.19 33.39
N VAL A 79 -15.64 -24.83 32.70
CA VAL A 79 -15.89 -26.03 31.90
C VAL A 79 -15.06 -27.23 32.37
N THR A 80 -13.77 -27.29 32.02
CA THR A 80 -12.89 -28.41 32.39
C THR A 80 -11.41 -28.07 32.19
N THR A 81 -10.54 -28.90 32.77
CA THR A 81 -9.10 -28.93 32.51
C THR A 81 -8.77 -30.17 31.69
N PHE A 82 -8.09 -30.01 30.56
CA PHE A 82 -7.71 -31.09 29.65
C PHE A 82 -6.20 -31.11 29.38
N LEU A 83 -5.69 -32.27 28.96
CA LEU A 83 -4.29 -32.43 28.58
C LEU A 83 -4.01 -31.60 27.33
N ASP A 84 -3.10 -30.65 27.44
CA ASP A 84 -2.68 -29.73 26.40
C ASP A 84 -1.18 -29.46 26.61
N PRO A 85 -0.30 -30.38 26.15
CA PRO A 85 1.13 -30.30 26.37
C PRO A 85 1.71 -29.24 25.45
N GLY A 86 1.99 -28.07 26.02
CA GLY A 86 2.33 -26.88 25.25
C GLY A 86 3.24 -25.93 26.02
N TYR A 87 3.52 -24.79 25.39
CA TYR A 87 4.26 -23.70 26.00
C TYR A 87 3.42 -22.43 25.98
N LYS A 88 3.13 -21.91 27.17
CA LYS A 88 2.54 -20.59 27.33
C LYS A 88 3.67 -19.57 27.28
N TYR A 89 3.61 -18.71 26.28
CA TYR A 89 4.49 -17.56 26.14
C TYR A 89 3.84 -16.36 26.81
N THR A 90 4.60 -15.64 27.63
CA THR A 90 4.19 -14.38 28.25
C THR A 90 5.26 -13.33 27.99
N SER A 91 4.90 -12.32 27.20
CA SER A 91 5.79 -11.23 26.82
C SER A 91 5.49 -9.97 27.62
N LYS A 92 6.54 -9.23 27.97
CA LYS A 92 6.47 -7.86 28.49
C LYS A 92 7.33 -6.96 27.60
N ASP A 93 6.84 -5.75 27.38
CA ASP A 93 7.51 -4.77 26.52
C ASP A 93 7.94 -3.56 27.35
N GLU A 94 9.17 -3.08 27.15
CA GLU A 94 9.67 -1.79 27.62
C GLU A 94 9.98 -0.92 26.39
N THR A 95 9.59 0.35 26.43
CA THR A 95 9.82 1.30 25.32
C THR A 95 10.79 2.40 25.73
N ARG A 96 11.75 2.72 24.87
CA ARG A 96 12.64 3.89 25.03
C ARG A 96 12.62 4.75 23.77
N SER A 97 12.52 6.06 23.92
CA SER A 97 12.46 7.00 22.80
C SER A 97 13.78 7.76 22.67
N TYR A 98 14.24 7.94 21.43
CA TYR A 98 15.49 8.57 21.08
C TYR A 98 15.26 9.61 19.99
N THR A 99 15.95 10.75 20.06
CA THR A 99 15.96 11.75 18.98
C THR A 99 16.93 11.31 17.90
N LEU A 100 16.48 11.30 16.65
CA LEU A 100 17.34 11.03 15.50
C LEU A 100 18.11 12.31 15.13
N LEU A 101 19.43 12.20 14.93
CA LEU A 101 20.32 13.32 14.64
C LEU A 101 20.92 13.20 13.23
N PRO A 102 21.15 14.29 12.49
CA PRO A 102 21.75 14.22 11.16
C PRO A 102 23.14 13.59 11.18
N GLU A 103 23.38 12.66 10.26
CA GLU A 103 24.70 12.02 10.10
C GLU A 103 25.74 13.02 9.58
N ALA A 104 26.99 12.85 10.06
CA ALA A 104 28.08 13.79 9.76
C ALA A 104 28.38 13.89 8.25
N ASP A 105 28.36 12.74 7.56
CA ASP A 105 28.68 12.64 6.13
C ASP A 105 27.47 12.89 5.21
N ASN A 106 26.23 12.83 5.74
CA ASN A 106 25.02 13.06 4.95
C ASN A 106 23.86 13.58 5.82
N ARG A 107 23.59 14.88 5.73
CA ARG A 107 22.53 15.56 6.49
C ARG A 107 21.09 15.12 6.17
N SER A 108 20.88 14.42 5.04
CA SER A 108 19.57 13.86 4.66
C SER A 108 19.31 12.49 5.29
N ILE A 109 20.32 11.89 5.90
CA ILE A 109 20.22 10.67 6.71
C ILE A 109 20.31 11.12 8.18
N LEU A 110 19.46 10.54 9.02
CA LEU A 110 19.59 10.66 10.46
C LEU A 110 20.03 9.33 11.05
N GLY A 111 20.82 9.36 12.13
CA GLY A 111 21.19 8.20 12.91
C GLY A 111 20.94 8.38 14.40
N VAL A 112 21.00 7.26 15.12
CA VAL A 112 21.07 7.24 16.58
C VAL A 112 21.65 5.92 17.10
N ASP A 113 22.37 6.03 18.21
CA ASP A 113 22.89 4.90 18.97
C ASP A 113 21.90 4.46 20.05
N MET A 114 21.55 3.17 20.08
CA MET A 114 20.69 2.57 21.09
C MET A 114 21.22 1.19 21.50
N PRO A 115 20.98 0.70 22.74
CA PRO A 115 21.40 -0.63 23.15
C PRO A 115 20.61 -1.72 22.39
N VAL A 116 21.21 -2.90 22.21
CA VAL A 116 20.52 -4.08 21.63
C VAL A 116 19.62 -4.78 22.66
N SER A 117 19.94 -4.64 23.94
CA SER A 117 19.23 -5.27 25.05
C SER A 117 19.34 -4.43 26.32
N LEU A 118 18.36 -4.59 27.22
CA LEU A 118 18.29 -3.92 28.52
C LEU A 118 18.38 -4.95 29.65
N ASP A 119 18.58 -4.47 30.88
CA ASP A 119 18.59 -5.31 32.08
C ASP A 119 17.30 -6.13 32.23
N GLY A 120 17.44 -7.40 32.65
CA GLY A 120 16.31 -8.32 32.81
C GLY A 120 15.88 -9.03 31.52
N ASP A 121 16.82 -9.33 30.61
CA ASP A 121 16.60 -10.08 29.37
C ASP A 121 15.54 -9.45 28.42
N TYR A 122 15.47 -8.12 28.36
CA TYR A 122 14.67 -7.41 27.36
C TYR A 122 15.51 -7.19 26.10
N VAL A 123 15.06 -7.70 24.96
CA VAL A 123 15.81 -7.62 23.68
C VAL A 123 15.06 -6.74 22.68
N LEU A 124 15.78 -5.89 21.94
CA LEU A 124 15.21 -5.02 20.91
C LEU A 124 14.42 -5.85 19.88
N ALA A 125 13.12 -5.57 19.78
CA ALA A 125 12.17 -6.33 18.96
C ALA A 125 11.48 -5.46 17.89
N GLU A 126 11.42 -4.14 18.08
CA GLU A 126 10.72 -3.24 17.18
C GLU A 126 11.28 -1.82 17.23
N LEU A 127 11.25 -1.10 16.10
CA LEU A 127 11.51 0.33 16.00
C LEU A 127 10.30 1.03 15.38
N TYR A 128 9.83 2.09 16.03
CA TYR A 128 8.78 2.97 15.53
C TYR A 128 9.35 4.37 15.31
N VAL A 129 9.63 4.71 14.06
CA VAL A 129 10.13 6.04 13.65
C VAL A 129 8.94 6.97 13.48
N GLN A 130 8.92 8.09 14.19
CA GLN A 130 7.89 9.13 14.09
C GLN A 130 8.45 10.37 13.40
N LEU A 131 7.68 10.89 12.44
CA LEU A 131 8.02 12.01 11.57
C LEU A 131 6.99 13.13 11.69
N TYR A 132 7.43 14.36 11.45
CA TYR A 132 6.62 15.57 11.62
C TYR A 132 6.54 16.37 10.31
N PRO A 133 5.84 15.85 9.28
CA PRO A 133 5.75 16.50 7.97
C PRO A 133 5.09 17.88 8.06
N SER A 134 5.60 18.85 7.31
CA SER A 134 4.91 20.13 7.03
C SER A 134 3.69 20.00 6.10
N LEU A 135 3.27 18.76 5.79
CA LEU A 135 2.18 18.41 4.88
C LEU A 135 0.88 19.13 5.23
N TYR A 136 0.52 19.14 6.52
CA TYR A 136 -0.76 19.69 6.98
C TYR A 136 -0.84 21.23 6.94
N GLN A 137 0.29 21.88 6.64
CA GLN A 137 0.44 23.32 6.46
C GLN A 137 0.54 23.73 4.99
N GLN A 138 0.70 22.77 4.06
CA GLN A 138 0.83 23.09 2.63
C GLN A 138 -0.49 23.63 2.05
N PRO A 139 -0.46 24.72 1.27
CA PRO A 139 -1.64 25.26 0.58
C PRO A 139 -2.49 24.23 -0.17
N GLY A 140 -1.91 23.26 -0.89
CA GLY A 140 -2.64 22.21 -1.62
C GLY A 140 -3.46 21.30 -0.70
N TYR A 141 -2.89 20.88 0.44
CA TYR A 141 -3.63 20.18 1.49
C TYR A 141 -4.75 21.04 2.06
N LEU A 142 -4.47 22.30 2.39
CA LEU A 142 -5.44 23.23 2.98
C LEU A 142 -6.60 23.55 2.02
N ALA A 143 -6.33 23.71 0.73
CA ALA A 143 -7.33 23.89 -0.32
C ALA A 143 -8.25 22.66 -0.43
N THR A 144 -7.68 21.46 -0.39
CA THR A 144 -8.40 20.18 -0.43
C THR A 144 -9.37 20.04 0.75
N ILE A 145 -8.97 20.40 1.97
CA ILE A 145 -9.84 20.28 3.16
C ILE A 145 -10.80 21.46 3.38
N LYS A 146 -10.67 22.57 2.65
CA LYS A 146 -11.39 23.84 2.92
C LYS A 146 -12.91 23.70 2.96
N ASN A 147 -13.47 22.79 2.18
CA ASN A 147 -14.92 22.59 2.04
C ASN A 147 -15.47 21.44 2.91
N LEU A 148 -14.62 20.80 3.73
CA LEU A 148 -15.06 19.75 4.66
C LEU A 148 -15.70 20.40 5.91
N PRO A 149 -16.80 19.84 6.44
CA PRO A 149 -17.44 20.38 7.62
C PRO A 149 -16.56 20.15 8.87
N GLU A 150 -16.61 21.08 9.82
CA GLU A 150 -15.73 21.08 11.00
C GLU A 150 -15.75 19.77 11.81
N LYS A 151 -16.89 19.07 11.85
CA LYS A 151 -17.01 17.75 12.48
C LYS A 151 -16.05 16.69 11.90
N ASP A 152 -15.78 16.73 10.60
CA ASP A 152 -14.90 15.78 9.90
C ASP A 152 -13.44 16.22 10.05
N LEU A 153 -13.20 17.54 10.18
CA LEU A 153 -11.88 18.12 10.43
C LEU A 153 -11.37 17.81 11.85
N LYS A 154 -12.24 17.79 12.86
CA LYS A 154 -11.87 17.62 14.27
C LYS A 154 -11.01 16.37 14.49
N PHE A 155 -11.45 15.21 14.02
CA PHE A 155 -10.69 13.96 14.14
C PHE A 155 -9.28 14.09 13.55
N SER A 156 -9.14 14.64 12.34
CA SER A 156 -7.82 14.84 11.73
C SER A 156 -6.89 15.70 12.60
N ARG A 157 -7.41 16.73 13.27
CA ARG A 157 -6.60 17.66 14.07
C ARG A 157 -5.99 16.99 15.30
N GLU A 158 -6.71 16.06 15.91
CA GLU A 158 -6.27 15.31 17.09
C GLU A 158 -5.13 14.31 16.75
N PHE A 159 -5.09 13.80 15.51
CA PHE A 159 -4.12 12.79 15.06
C PHE A 159 -3.06 13.29 14.06
N ARG A 160 -2.95 14.60 13.83
CA ARG A 160 -2.05 15.26 12.84
C ARG A 160 -0.53 15.07 13.03
N GLY A 161 -0.09 14.26 14.00
CA GLY A 161 1.32 13.94 14.26
C GLY A 161 1.69 12.46 14.05
N SER A 162 0.84 11.68 13.39
CA SER A 162 0.90 10.21 13.34
C SER A 162 1.77 9.60 12.22
N SER A 163 2.44 10.39 11.40
CA SER A 163 3.26 9.87 10.30
C SER A 163 4.46 9.08 10.83
N SER A 164 4.56 7.82 10.39
CA SER A 164 5.52 6.88 10.98
C SER A 164 5.91 5.73 10.06
N PHE A 165 7.03 5.11 10.43
CA PHE A 165 7.48 3.82 9.88
C PHE A 165 7.75 2.85 11.03
N ARG A 166 7.31 1.60 10.86
CA ARG A 166 7.41 0.57 11.88
C ARG A 166 8.26 -0.59 11.35
N TYR A 167 9.32 -0.94 12.07
CA TYR A 167 10.24 -2.02 11.67
C TYR A 167 10.28 -3.10 12.74
N LEU A 168 9.98 -4.34 12.37
CA LEU A 168 10.31 -5.49 13.20
C LEU A 168 11.82 -5.72 13.17
N VAL A 169 12.39 -5.91 14.35
CA VAL A 169 13.81 -6.20 14.54
C VAL A 169 13.97 -7.71 14.75
N SER A 170 14.90 -8.30 14.01
CA SER A 170 15.27 -9.71 14.14
C SER A 170 16.78 -9.87 14.03
N GLN A 171 17.34 -10.83 14.78
CA GLN A 171 18.76 -11.17 14.70
C GLN A 171 18.93 -12.50 13.98
N ASP A 172 19.62 -12.50 12.85
CA ASP A 172 20.04 -13.70 12.13
C ASP A 172 21.55 -13.90 12.30
N LYS A 173 21.91 -14.84 13.18
CA LYS A 173 23.30 -15.20 13.48
C LYS A 173 24.07 -15.79 12.29
N ARG A 174 23.40 -16.11 11.17
CA ARG A 174 24.02 -16.63 9.93
C ARG A 174 24.37 -15.52 8.93
N ARG A 175 23.91 -14.28 9.16
CA ARG A 175 24.13 -13.15 8.26
C ARG A 175 25.46 -12.45 8.56
N THR A 176 26.28 -12.26 7.54
CA THR A 176 27.62 -11.63 7.64
C THR A 176 27.65 -10.17 7.15
N GLN A 177 26.56 -9.67 6.58
CA GLN A 177 26.42 -8.30 6.09
C GLN A 177 25.02 -7.75 6.34
N SER A 178 24.94 -6.55 6.91
CA SER A 178 23.74 -5.70 6.90
C SER A 178 23.95 -4.63 5.84
N PRO A 179 23.47 -4.81 4.61
CA PRO A 179 23.38 -3.68 3.68
C PRO A 179 22.44 -2.63 4.28
N VAL A 180 22.85 -1.37 4.18
CA VAL A 180 21.92 -0.23 4.16
C VAL A 180 21.03 -0.46 2.94
N ASN A 181 19.71 -0.50 3.13
CA ASN A 181 18.76 -0.79 2.06
C ASN A 181 17.87 0.41 1.81
N GLU A 182 17.62 0.66 0.53
CA GLU A 182 16.52 1.50 0.10
C GLU A 182 15.23 0.68 0.14
N HIS A 183 14.23 1.22 0.83
CA HIS A 183 12.90 0.66 0.97
C HIS A 183 11.88 1.62 0.36
N GLN A 184 11.24 1.18 -0.72
CA GLN A 184 10.17 1.95 -1.34
C GLN A 184 8.83 1.60 -0.69
N GLY A 185 8.23 2.55 0.01
CA GLY A 185 6.96 2.38 0.73
C GLY A 185 6.00 3.53 0.44
N CYS A 186 5.16 3.85 1.43
CA CYS A 186 4.35 5.07 1.45
C CYS A 186 4.37 5.68 2.84
N LEU A 187 4.25 7.00 2.91
CA LEU A 187 4.07 7.72 4.15
C LEU A 187 2.63 7.52 4.65
N PHE A 188 2.48 6.94 5.84
CA PHE A 188 1.18 6.96 6.52
C PHE A 188 0.85 8.40 6.95
N VAL A 189 -0.33 8.88 6.59
CA VAL A 189 -0.83 10.21 6.95
C VAL A 189 -2.29 10.09 7.39
N THR A 190 -2.65 10.76 8.50
CA THR A 190 -4.04 10.78 8.97
C THR A 190 -4.77 11.98 8.39
N THR A 191 -5.80 11.70 7.61
CA THR A 191 -6.57 12.69 6.85
C THR A 191 -8.03 12.73 7.34
N PRO A 192 -8.75 13.86 7.19
CA PRO A 192 -10.16 13.95 7.60
C PRO A 192 -11.09 13.15 6.67
N TYR A 193 -12.27 12.77 7.16
CA TYR A 193 -13.27 12.11 6.33
C TYR A 193 -13.67 12.98 5.12
N GLY A 194 -13.69 12.38 3.93
CA GLY A 194 -13.96 13.09 2.67
C GLY A 194 -12.73 13.74 2.03
N TYR A 195 -11.55 13.66 2.65
CA TYR A 195 -10.28 13.90 1.97
C TYR A 195 -10.01 12.76 0.96
N PRO A 196 -9.45 13.04 -0.22
CA PRO A 196 -9.09 11.99 -1.17
C PRO A 196 -8.01 11.08 -0.60
N ASP A 197 -8.26 9.76 -0.56
CA ASP A 197 -7.27 8.76 -0.12
C ASP A 197 -6.16 8.57 -1.16
N THR A 198 -5.33 9.61 -1.31
CA THR A 198 -4.17 9.64 -2.18
C THR A 198 -2.96 9.16 -1.41
N THR A 199 -2.50 7.95 -1.74
CA THR A 199 -1.31 7.38 -1.12
C THR A 199 -0.07 8.17 -1.52
N ILE A 200 0.77 8.52 -0.54
CA ILE A 200 2.03 9.27 -0.75
C ILE A 200 3.18 8.26 -0.83
N PRO A 201 3.60 7.78 -2.02
CA PRO A 201 4.79 6.93 -2.14
C PRO A 201 6.06 7.66 -1.64
N VAL A 202 6.98 6.89 -1.07
CA VAL A 202 8.28 7.38 -0.60
C VAL A 202 9.41 6.39 -0.90
N VAL A 203 10.64 6.89 -0.94
CA VAL A 203 11.87 6.09 -0.81
C VAL A 203 12.50 6.39 0.54
N THR A 204 12.64 5.38 1.39
CA THR A 204 13.35 5.49 2.67
C THR A 204 14.67 4.73 2.62
N LEU A 205 15.70 5.28 3.25
CA LEU A 205 16.99 4.62 3.45
C LEU A 205 17.04 4.14 4.89
N VAL A 206 17.29 2.85 5.12
CA VAL A 206 17.28 2.27 6.46
C VAL A 206 18.44 1.29 6.62
N GLY A 207 19.15 1.37 7.73
CA GLY A 207 20.35 0.56 7.96
C GLY A 207 20.72 0.43 9.43
N THR A 208 21.64 -0.50 9.70
CA THR A 208 22.21 -0.75 11.02
C THR A 208 23.68 -1.12 10.90
N ASN A 209 24.55 -0.66 11.81
CA ASN A 209 25.95 -1.10 11.84
C ASN A 209 26.13 -2.61 12.18
N LEU A 210 25.14 -3.26 12.79
CA LEU A 210 25.18 -4.67 13.14
C LEU A 210 24.85 -5.59 11.96
N THR A 211 25.83 -6.37 11.50
CA THR A 211 25.73 -7.26 10.32
C THR A 211 24.77 -8.45 10.45
N ASN A 212 24.40 -8.79 11.69
CA ASN A 212 23.48 -9.87 12.01
C ASN A 212 22.03 -9.38 12.24
N MET A 213 21.75 -8.07 12.14
CA MET A 213 20.40 -7.54 12.32
C MET A 213 19.63 -7.47 11.00
N ARG A 214 18.32 -7.71 11.06
CA ARG A 214 17.38 -7.53 9.96
C ARG A 214 16.19 -6.70 10.44
N LEU A 215 15.98 -5.59 9.75
CA LEU A 215 14.80 -4.76 9.85
C LEU A 215 13.77 -5.20 8.82
N THR A 216 12.51 -5.35 9.22
CA THR A 216 11.40 -5.69 8.32
C THR A 216 10.28 -4.68 8.49
N ASN A 217 10.02 -3.86 7.47
CA ASN A 217 9.00 -2.82 7.50
C ASN A 217 7.59 -3.42 7.61
N ILE A 218 6.77 -2.90 8.52
CA ILE A 218 5.33 -3.14 8.62
C ILE A 218 4.62 -1.99 7.91
N MET A 219 3.99 -2.29 6.79
CA MET A 219 3.20 -1.30 6.04
C MET A 219 1.79 -1.19 6.63
N HIS A 220 1.44 0.00 7.09
CA HIS A 220 0.12 0.30 7.68
C HIS A 220 -0.97 0.63 6.62
N GLN A 221 -0.56 0.96 5.39
CA GLN A 221 -1.43 1.21 4.25
C GLN A 221 -0.96 0.40 3.03
N ARG A 222 -1.90 0.09 2.13
CA ARG A 222 -1.55 -0.45 0.81
C ARG A 222 -0.93 0.65 -0.04
N CYS A 223 0.14 0.31 -0.74
CA CYS A 223 0.83 1.23 -1.64
C CYS A 223 0.58 0.88 -3.10
N PRO A 224 0.42 1.88 -3.98
CA PRO A 224 0.44 1.67 -5.42
C PRO A 224 1.75 0.98 -5.85
N LEU A 225 1.62 -0.12 -6.59
CA LEU A 225 2.71 -0.87 -7.23
C LEU A 225 3.87 -1.32 -6.30
N VAL A 226 3.62 -1.56 -5.01
CA VAL A 226 4.65 -2.15 -4.14
C VAL A 226 4.89 -3.62 -4.49
N ASN A 227 6.16 -3.98 -4.69
CA ASN A 227 6.69 -5.32 -4.94
C ASN A 227 6.26 -5.99 -6.25
N ILE A 228 5.73 -5.26 -7.23
CA ILE A 228 5.51 -5.83 -8.56
C ILE A 228 6.83 -5.77 -9.34
N ASN A 229 7.46 -6.94 -9.51
CA ASN A 229 8.71 -7.19 -10.22
C ASN A 229 9.98 -6.45 -9.73
N THR A 230 10.57 -6.95 -8.63
CA THR A 230 12.01 -6.73 -8.30
C THR A 230 12.99 -7.33 -9.33
N ASN A 231 12.48 -7.98 -10.39
CA ASN A 231 13.27 -8.69 -11.40
C ASN A 231 13.34 -7.96 -12.74
N GLU A 232 12.53 -6.93 -12.97
CA GLU A 232 12.91 -5.96 -14.00
C GLU A 232 14.11 -5.20 -13.46
N LYS A 233 15.19 -5.15 -14.24
CA LYS A 233 16.31 -4.23 -14.02
C LYS A 233 15.83 -2.81 -14.29
N SER A 234 14.93 -2.32 -13.44
CA SER A 234 14.49 -0.96 -13.49
C SER A 234 15.73 -0.09 -13.36
N THR A 235 15.86 0.85 -14.30
CA THR A 235 16.82 1.94 -14.24
C THR A 235 16.38 2.94 -13.16
N VAL A 236 16.24 2.44 -11.92
CA VAL A 236 16.02 3.24 -10.72
C VAL A 236 17.30 4.02 -10.50
N LEU A 237 17.22 5.34 -10.61
CA LEU A 237 18.21 6.20 -9.99
C LEU A 237 18.07 5.99 -8.48
N THR A 238 19.10 5.41 -7.87
CA THR A 238 19.20 5.17 -6.42
C THR A 238 18.73 6.40 -5.65
N GLY A 239 17.82 6.21 -4.70
CA GLY A 239 17.20 7.26 -3.92
C GLY A 239 15.92 7.89 -4.50
N HIS A 240 15.53 7.61 -5.75
CA HIS A 240 14.35 8.22 -6.40
C HIS A 240 13.15 7.28 -6.55
N LEU A 241 11.95 7.88 -6.54
CA LEU A 241 10.70 7.18 -6.82
C LEU A 241 10.63 6.70 -8.28
N PRO A 242 10.28 5.42 -8.53
CA PRO A 242 10.02 4.96 -9.90
C PRO A 242 8.85 5.72 -10.54
N PRO A 243 8.97 6.17 -11.81
CA PRO A 243 7.90 6.86 -12.54
C PRO A 243 6.54 6.14 -12.51
N ALA A 244 6.55 4.80 -12.52
CA ALA A 244 5.36 3.98 -12.37
C ALA A 244 4.58 4.26 -11.06
N ARG A 245 5.27 4.48 -9.93
CA ARG A 245 4.62 4.80 -8.65
C ARG A 245 4.04 6.21 -8.62
N ILE A 246 4.69 7.16 -9.28
CA ILE A 246 4.19 8.53 -9.43
C ILE A 246 2.89 8.50 -10.26
N ALA A 247 2.91 7.87 -11.43
CA ALA A 247 1.73 7.65 -12.26
C ALA A 247 0.60 6.91 -11.51
N ALA A 248 0.96 5.91 -10.69
CA ALA A 248 -0.03 5.17 -9.92
C ALA A 248 -0.62 5.96 -8.75
N ALA A 249 0.14 6.85 -8.11
CA ALA A 249 -0.39 7.81 -7.14
C ALA A 249 -1.30 8.85 -7.81
N GLN A 250 -0.91 9.38 -8.98
CA GLN A 250 -1.72 10.30 -9.80
C GLN A 250 -3.05 9.68 -10.27
N ALA A 251 -3.15 8.35 -10.33
CA ALA A 251 -4.38 7.63 -10.67
C ALA A 251 -5.16 7.08 -9.46
N ASN A 252 -4.64 7.17 -8.23
CA ASN A 252 -5.23 6.57 -7.03
C ASN A 252 -6.00 7.60 -6.20
N ILE A 253 -7.30 7.72 -6.47
CA ILE A 253 -8.24 8.56 -5.73
C ILE A 253 -9.58 7.83 -5.56
N ASP A 254 -10.15 7.87 -4.36
CA ASP A 254 -11.47 7.29 -4.07
C ASP A 254 -12.60 8.28 -4.39
N TYR A 255 -13.12 8.21 -5.61
CA TYR A 255 -14.28 8.99 -6.05
C TYR A 255 -15.59 8.68 -5.30
N SER A 256 -15.66 7.65 -4.45
CA SER A 256 -16.88 7.28 -3.72
C SER A 256 -16.99 7.92 -2.33
N THR A 257 -15.88 8.10 -1.62
CA THR A 257 -15.89 8.72 -0.28
C THR A 257 -15.38 10.17 -0.25
N THR A 258 -14.59 10.58 -1.25
CA THR A 258 -14.09 11.97 -1.37
C THR A 258 -15.25 12.95 -1.49
N LYS A 259 -15.15 14.11 -0.81
CA LYS A 259 -16.15 15.18 -0.91
C LYS A 259 -15.76 16.19 -1.98
N GLY A 260 -16.77 16.74 -2.66
CA GLY A 260 -16.56 17.70 -3.75
C GLY A 260 -16.20 17.07 -5.10
N ILE A 261 -16.34 15.73 -5.23
CA ILE A 261 -16.33 15.07 -6.54
C ILE A 261 -17.46 15.66 -7.40
N THR A 262 -17.12 16.08 -8.61
CA THR A 262 -18.11 16.32 -9.67
C THR A 262 -18.31 15.01 -10.44
N GLN A 263 -19.57 14.63 -10.68
CA GLN A 263 -19.91 13.42 -11.42
C GLN A 263 -20.97 13.72 -12.48
N LYS A 264 -20.79 13.14 -13.67
CA LYS A 264 -21.79 13.05 -14.73
C LYS A 264 -21.82 11.60 -15.23
N SER A 265 -23.00 11.04 -15.45
CA SER A 265 -23.15 9.68 -15.96
C SER A 265 -24.45 9.54 -16.76
N GLY A 266 -24.45 8.66 -17.75
CA GLY A 266 -25.62 8.45 -18.61
C GLY A 266 -25.31 7.55 -19.81
N ALA A 267 -26.28 7.44 -20.73
CA ALA A 267 -26.06 6.83 -22.03
C ALA A 267 -25.20 7.75 -22.90
N LEU A 268 -24.17 7.20 -23.55
CA LEU A 268 -23.25 7.96 -24.38
C LEU A 268 -23.85 8.18 -25.78
N HIS A 269 -23.84 9.42 -26.27
CA HIS A 269 -24.41 9.75 -27.57
C HIS A 269 -23.64 10.86 -28.31
N PRO A 270 -23.44 10.75 -29.65
CA PRO A 270 -23.70 9.57 -30.47
C PRO A 270 -22.59 8.52 -30.35
N VAL A 271 -22.95 7.23 -30.38
CA VAL A 271 -22.01 6.12 -30.66
C VAL A 271 -22.23 5.70 -32.11
N ASN A 272 -21.17 5.69 -32.92
CA ASN A 272 -21.25 5.47 -34.37
C ASN A 272 -20.17 4.49 -34.85
N LYS A 273 -20.17 4.16 -36.15
CA LYS A 273 -19.28 3.16 -36.77
C LYS A 273 -17.77 3.43 -36.59
N GLU A 274 -17.35 4.67 -36.33
CA GLU A 274 -15.95 5.00 -36.04
C GLU A 274 -15.53 4.52 -34.63
N MET A 275 -16.51 4.29 -33.74
CA MET A 275 -16.33 3.74 -32.41
C MET A 275 -16.56 2.21 -32.42
N ALA A 276 -15.87 1.47 -33.29
CA ALA A 276 -16.11 0.04 -33.53
C ALA A 276 -15.94 -0.88 -32.29
N ARG A 277 -15.30 -0.42 -31.21
CA ARG A 277 -15.26 -1.11 -29.91
C ARG A 277 -16.58 -1.04 -29.11
N TRP A 278 -17.46 -0.11 -29.49
CA TRP A 278 -18.62 0.32 -28.71
C TRP A 278 -19.92 0.27 -29.52
N TYR A 279 -19.83 0.43 -30.84
CA TYR A 279 -20.99 0.50 -31.74
C TYR A 279 -21.62 -0.86 -32.02
N GLN A 280 -22.95 -0.96 -31.87
CA GLN A 280 -23.76 -2.15 -32.15
C GLN A 280 -23.24 -3.44 -31.48
N ARG A 281 -22.70 -3.30 -30.27
CA ARG A 281 -22.17 -4.38 -29.43
C ARG A 281 -23.26 -5.06 -28.57
N ASN A 282 -24.41 -4.40 -28.39
CA ASN A 282 -25.63 -4.89 -27.74
C ASN A 282 -26.82 -3.98 -28.14
N ASP A 283 -28.01 -4.25 -27.58
CA ASP A 283 -29.20 -3.42 -27.78
C ASP A 283 -29.32 -2.24 -26.80
N GLU A 284 -28.75 -2.34 -25.57
CA GLU A 284 -28.81 -1.25 -24.57
C GLU A 284 -27.92 -0.04 -24.93
N GLY A 285 -26.93 -0.24 -25.79
CA GLY A 285 -25.88 0.73 -26.08
C GLY A 285 -24.79 0.81 -25.01
N VAL A 286 -24.06 1.93 -25.02
CA VAL A 286 -22.89 2.16 -24.17
C VAL A 286 -23.15 3.28 -23.18
N TYR A 287 -22.85 3.01 -21.92
CA TYR A 287 -22.96 3.95 -20.82
C TYR A 287 -21.58 4.52 -20.50
N ALA A 288 -21.55 5.76 -20.03
CA ALA A 288 -20.32 6.38 -19.59
C ALA A 288 -20.51 7.21 -18.32
N ALA A 289 -19.41 7.38 -17.59
CA ALA A 289 -19.33 8.20 -16.40
C ALA A 289 -18.03 9.02 -16.42
N LEU A 290 -18.14 10.31 -16.12
CA LEU A 290 -17.03 11.22 -15.87
C LEU A 290 -17.08 11.64 -14.40
N GLN A 291 -16.02 11.35 -13.65
CA GLN A 291 -15.82 11.81 -12.28
C GLN A 291 -14.57 12.70 -12.25
N ALA A 292 -14.61 13.83 -11.53
CA ALA A 292 -13.49 14.77 -11.48
C ALA A 292 -13.37 15.49 -10.14
N PHE A 293 -12.14 15.72 -9.71
CA PHE A 293 -11.76 16.41 -8.47
C PHE A 293 -10.41 17.09 -8.63
N GLY A 294 -10.38 18.43 -8.58
CA GLY A 294 -9.14 19.19 -8.79
C GLY A 294 -8.41 18.74 -10.08
N PRO A 295 -7.15 18.28 -10.00
CA PRO A 295 -6.39 17.81 -11.15
C PRO A 295 -6.79 16.41 -11.64
N PHE A 296 -7.52 15.62 -10.84
CA PHE A 296 -7.87 14.24 -11.13
C PHE A 296 -9.16 14.12 -11.95
N LYS A 297 -9.14 13.29 -13.00
CA LYS A 297 -10.33 12.86 -13.73
C LYS A 297 -10.32 11.36 -13.98
N LEU A 298 -11.49 10.76 -13.91
CA LEU A 298 -11.76 9.39 -14.33
C LEU A 298 -12.92 9.42 -15.32
N PHE A 299 -12.62 9.10 -16.57
CA PHE A 299 -13.64 8.79 -17.56
C PHE A 299 -13.74 7.28 -17.72
N ARG A 300 -14.96 6.74 -17.66
CA ARG A 300 -15.25 5.32 -17.77
C ARG A 300 -16.32 5.11 -18.84
N MET A 301 -16.10 4.14 -19.71
CA MET A 301 -17.11 3.60 -20.63
C MET A 301 -17.41 2.16 -20.26
N ARG A 302 -18.68 1.78 -20.33
CA ARG A 302 -19.17 0.45 -19.97
C ARG A 302 -20.27 0.01 -20.92
N ILE A 303 -20.21 -1.26 -21.30
CA ILE A 303 -21.30 -1.97 -21.94
C ILE A 303 -21.66 -3.20 -21.10
N ARG A 304 -22.96 -3.46 -20.96
CA ARG A 304 -23.47 -4.73 -20.38
C ARG A 304 -23.84 -5.65 -21.54
N PHE A 305 -23.63 -6.95 -21.35
CA PHE A 305 -24.00 -7.96 -22.33
C PHE A 305 -23.33 -7.77 -23.71
N ASP A 306 -22.02 -7.56 -23.74
CA ASP A 306 -21.24 -7.37 -24.99
C ASP A 306 -21.30 -8.64 -25.87
N ALA A 307 -22.06 -8.57 -26.96
CA ALA A 307 -22.31 -9.67 -27.87
C ALA A 307 -21.11 -10.04 -28.76
N ALA A 308 -20.01 -9.25 -28.73
CA ALA A 308 -18.79 -9.60 -29.47
C ALA A 308 -18.00 -10.76 -28.84
N TYR A 309 -18.19 -11.03 -27.54
CA TYR A 309 -17.44 -12.05 -26.80
C TYR A 309 -18.36 -12.96 -25.96
N PRO A 310 -19.28 -13.72 -26.58
CA PRO A 310 -20.15 -14.64 -25.85
C PRO A 310 -19.38 -15.86 -25.33
N GLU A 311 -19.78 -16.36 -24.17
CA GLU A 311 -19.40 -17.69 -23.68
C GLU A 311 -20.67 -18.51 -23.40
N GLY A 312 -21.05 -19.39 -24.33
CA GLY A 312 -22.33 -20.10 -24.28
C GLY A 312 -23.51 -19.12 -24.26
N LYS A 313 -24.23 -19.05 -23.13
CA LYS A 313 -25.33 -18.10 -22.89
C LYS A 313 -24.92 -16.87 -22.07
N ARG A 314 -23.66 -16.79 -21.62
CA ARG A 314 -23.17 -15.68 -20.77
C ARG A 314 -22.58 -14.61 -21.66
N LEU A 315 -23.13 -13.41 -21.55
CA LEU A 315 -22.60 -12.20 -22.18
C LEU A 315 -21.87 -11.35 -21.12
N PRO A 316 -20.65 -10.89 -21.40
CA PRO A 316 -19.85 -10.17 -20.43
C PRO A 316 -20.25 -8.71 -20.26
N ILE A 317 -19.77 -8.11 -19.18
CA ILE A 317 -19.69 -6.67 -18.98
C ILE A 317 -18.26 -6.24 -19.34
N ARG A 318 -18.11 -5.40 -20.38
CA ARG A 318 -16.82 -4.76 -20.72
C ARG A 318 -16.80 -3.35 -20.12
N THR A 319 -15.68 -2.97 -19.52
CA THR A 319 -15.44 -1.62 -19.00
C THR A 319 -14.06 -1.15 -19.45
N GLU A 320 -13.96 0.05 -20.02
CA GLU A 320 -12.68 0.75 -20.23
C GLU A 320 -12.68 2.01 -19.36
N SER A 321 -11.50 2.42 -18.88
CA SER A 321 -11.35 3.58 -18.01
C SER A 321 -10.04 4.32 -18.28
N TRP A 322 -10.13 5.63 -18.43
CA TRP A 322 -9.04 6.56 -18.63
C TRP A 322 -8.94 7.46 -17.40
N TYR A 323 -7.79 7.43 -16.74
CA TYR A 323 -7.46 8.22 -15.57
C TYR A 323 -6.51 9.32 -16.01
N LEU A 324 -6.94 10.57 -15.84
CA LEU A 324 -6.15 11.75 -16.20
C LEU A 324 -5.77 12.53 -14.94
N TYR A 325 -4.57 13.08 -14.96
CA TYR A 325 -4.04 14.01 -13.97
C TYR A 325 -3.50 15.24 -14.69
N ASN A 326 -3.98 16.43 -14.34
CA ASN A 326 -3.71 17.68 -15.07
C ASN A 326 -3.97 17.54 -16.59
N GLU A 327 -5.13 16.97 -16.94
CA GLU A 327 -5.57 16.67 -18.32
C GLU A 327 -4.70 15.67 -19.11
N LYS A 328 -3.63 15.10 -18.53
CA LYS A 328 -2.79 14.07 -19.14
C LYS A 328 -3.17 12.67 -18.65
N LEU A 329 -3.30 11.71 -19.56
CA LEU A 329 -3.52 10.29 -19.25
C LEU A 329 -2.34 9.74 -18.44
N VAL A 330 -2.61 9.27 -17.23
CA VAL A 330 -1.63 8.64 -16.32
C VAL A 330 -1.90 7.15 -16.10
N LYS A 331 -3.13 6.69 -16.37
CA LYS A 331 -3.48 5.27 -16.36
C LYS A 331 -4.63 4.99 -17.35
N TYR A 332 -4.49 3.91 -18.09
CA TYR A 332 -5.57 3.24 -18.81
C TYR A 332 -5.85 1.89 -18.14
N SER A 333 -7.11 1.47 -18.10
CA SER A 333 -7.46 0.10 -17.76
C SER A 333 -8.67 -0.39 -18.53
N GLY A 334 -8.57 -1.58 -19.11
CA GLY A 334 -9.69 -2.32 -19.66
C GLY A 334 -9.97 -3.56 -18.82
N SER A 335 -11.25 -3.88 -18.61
CA SER A 335 -11.66 -5.09 -17.92
C SER A 335 -12.87 -5.74 -18.59
N ILE A 336 -12.96 -7.05 -18.42
CA ILE A 336 -14.12 -7.82 -18.79
C ILE A 336 -14.54 -8.76 -17.66
N TYR A 337 -15.85 -8.84 -17.42
CA TYR A 337 -16.42 -9.61 -16.32
C TYR A 337 -17.67 -10.38 -16.76
N TYR A 338 -17.63 -11.70 -16.58
CA TYR A 338 -18.77 -12.59 -16.78
C TYR A 338 -19.38 -12.92 -15.42
N LEU A 339 -20.62 -12.49 -15.20
CA LEU A 339 -21.43 -12.84 -14.02
C LEU A 339 -21.47 -14.36 -13.83
N SER A 340 -21.39 -14.82 -12.57
CA SER A 340 -21.61 -16.23 -12.21
C SER A 340 -23.05 -16.66 -12.48
N THR A 341 -23.24 -17.95 -12.75
CA THR A 341 -24.55 -18.61 -12.81
C THR A 341 -24.59 -19.77 -11.83
N ASP A 342 -25.75 -20.39 -11.61
CA ASP A 342 -25.92 -21.47 -10.63
C ASP A 342 -24.94 -22.64 -10.78
N ASN A 343 -24.44 -22.87 -12.01
CA ASN A 343 -23.52 -23.96 -12.35
C ASN A 343 -22.09 -23.49 -12.70
N GLU A 344 -21.83 -22.17 -12.80
CA GLU A 344 -20.55 -21.64 -13.28
C GLU A 344 -20.05 -20.44 -12.47
N LYS A 345 -18.77 -20.48 -12.10
CA LYS A 345 -18.09 -19.36 -11.42
C LYS A 345 -18.01 -18.13 -12.33
N SER A 346 -17.88 -16.96 -11.71
CA SER A 346 -17.53 -15.73 -12.41
C SER A 346 -16.15 -15.86 -13.06
N MET A 347 -15.99 -15.18 -14.20
CA MET A 347 -14.72 -15.08 -14.93
C MET A 347 -14.40 -13.60 -15.11
N SER A 348 -13.14 -13.22 -14.94
CA SER A 348 -12.69 -11.87 -15.28
C SER A 348 -11.30 -11.87 -15.91
N ALA A 349 -11.06 -10.83 -16.70
CA ALA A 349 -9.70 -10.43 -17.02
C ALA A 349 -9.60 -8.90 -17.05
N ASP A 350 -8.46 -8.42 -16.59
CA ASP A 350 -8.15 -7.01 -16.39
C ASP A 350 -6.78 -6.73 -17.00
N GLU A 351 -6.64 -5.59 -17.66
CA GLU A 351 -5.38 -5.07 -18.19
C GLU A 351 -5.25 -3.62 -17.70
N VAL A 352 -4.09 -3.28 -17.14
CA VAL A 352 -3.80 -1.94 -16.63
C VAL A 352 -2.46 -1.47 -17.17
N VAL A 353 -2.43 -0.24 -17.67
CA VAL A 353 -1.21 0.43 -18.17
C VAL A 353 -1.09 1.79 -17.50
N TYR A 354 0.10 2.11 -17.00
CA TYR A 354 0.43 3.40 -16.40
C TYR A 354 1.40 4.18 -17.28
N PHE A 355 1.23 5.50 -17.27
CA PHE A 355 1.98 6.44 -18.09
C PHE A 355 2.56 7.57 -17.23
N HIS A 356 3.82 7.91 -17.50
CA HIS A 356 4.49 9.08 -16.94
C HIS A 356 5.35 9.70 -18.05
N ASP A 357 5.44 11.03 -18.10
CA ASP A 357 6.09 11.77 -19.20
C ASP A 357 5.71 11.25 -20.59
N GLU A 358 4.42 11.00 -20.79
CA GLU A 358 3.81 10.59 -22.06
C GLU A 358 4.30 9.22 -22.58
N LYS A 359 4.94 8.44 -21.71
CA LYS A 359 5.49 7.10 -21.99
C LYS A 359 4.87 6.06 -21.07
N LYS A 360 4.67 4.85 -21.58
CA LYS A 360 4.30 3.68 -20.78
C LYS A 360 5.45 3.37 -19.81
N VAL A 361 5.14 3.32 -18.52
CA VAL A 361 6.12 3.06 -17.45
C VAL A 361 5.85 1.77 -16.66
N PHE A 362 4.64 1.21 -16.77
CA PHE A 362 4.28 -0.07 -16.17
C PHE A 362 3.04 -0.65 -16.84
N ASN A 363 2.90 -1.97 -16.87
CA ASN A 363 1.64 -2.64 -17.15
C ASN A 363 1.49 -3.96 -16.37
N GLU A 364 0.24 -4.33 -16.11
CA GLU A 364 -0.15 -5.54 -15.40
C GLU A 364 -1.42 -6.12 -16.02
N SER A 365 -1.43 -7.44 -16.22
CA SER A 365 -2.60 -8.20 -16.64
C SER A 365 -3.01 -9.17 -15.53
N LYS A 366 -4.30 -9.20 -15.18
CA LYS A 366 -4.86 -10.19 -14.24
C LYS A 366 -5.94 -11.01 -14.93
N LYS A 367 -6.05 -12.30 -14.57
CA LYS A 367 -7.09 -13.21 -15.06
C LYS A 367 -7.60 -14.07 -13.91
N ASP A 368 -8.91 -14.11 -13.68
CA ASP A 368 -9.56 -15.02 -12.74
C ASP A 368 -10.53 -15.94 -13.51
N ASN A 369 -10.31 -17.25 -13.47
CA ASN A 369 -11.09 -18.30 -14.18
C ASN A 369 -11.25 -18.14 -15.71
N CYS A 370 -10.59 -17.16 -16.34
CA CYS A 370 -10.76 -16.76 -17.74
C CYS A 370 -10.10 -17.72 -18.75
N ASN A 371 -10.32 -19.03 -18.64
CA ASN A 371 -9.68 -20.03 -19.52
C ASN A 371 -10.47 -20.33 -20.81
N THR A 372 -11.68 -19.79 -20.94
CA THR A 372 -12.56 -20.05 -22.08
C THR A 372 -12.24 -19.14 -23.28
N GLN A 373 -12.66 -19.54 -24.48
CA GLN A 373 -12.28 -18.84 -25.71
C GLN A 373 -12.87 -17.43 -25.78
N GLY A 374 -14.14 -17.22 -25.38
CA GLY A 374 -14.76 -15.89 -25.35
C GLY A 374 -14.00 -14.94 -24.42
N CYS A 375 -13.60 -15.42 -23.25
CA CYS A 375 -12.87 -14.64 -22.27
C CYS A 375 -11.43 -14.30 -22.72
N GLN A 376 -10.69 -15.26 -23.31
CA GLN A 376 -9.35 -15.01 -23.84
C GLN A 376 -9.37 -14.10 -25.08
N ASN A 377 -10.35 -14.23 -25.98
CA ASN A 377 -10.51 -13.34 -27.13
C ASN A 377 -10.74 -11.89 -26.70
N ALA A 378 -11.61 -11.67 -25.73
CA ALA A 378 -11.90 -10.34 -25.21
C ALA A 378 -10.69 -9.72 -24.52
N LEU A 379 -9.93 -10.51 -23.76
CA LEU A 379 -8.69 -10.02 -23.18
C LEU A 379 -7.65 -9.68 -24.27
N ALA A 380 -7.51 -10.51 -25.30
CA ALA A 380 -6.57 -10.23 -26.39
C ALA A 380 -6.91 -8.91 -27.12
N ASP A 381 -8.20 -8.60 -27.30
CA ASP A 381 -8.68 -7.31 -27.80
C ASP A 381 -8.34 -6.15 -26.85
N ILE A 382 -8.62 -6.28 -25.56
CA ILE A 382 -8.26 -5.28 -24.54
C ILE A 382 -6.74 -5.04 -24.50
N GLN A 383 -5.94 -6.11 -24.54
CA GLN A 383 -4.48 -6.04 -24.55
C GLN A 383 -3.94 -5.43 -25.84
N HIS A 384 -4.53 -5.73 -26.99
CA HIS A 384 -4.18 -5.07 -28.25
C HIS A 384 -4.34 -3.55 -28.12
N HIS A 385 -5.47 -3.08 -27.57
CA HIS A 385 -5.69 -1.65 -27.32
C HIS A 385 -4.80 -1.06 -26.22
N SER A 386 -4.38 -1.85 -25.22
CA SER A 386 -3.41 -1.41 -24.21
C SER A 386 -1.99 -1.18 -24.78
N THR A 387 -1.69 -1.70 -25.98
CA THR A 387 -0.44 -1.43 -26.72
C THR A 387 -0.48 -0.16 -27.60
N ASN A 388 -1.63 0.52 -27.71
CA ASN A 388 -1.71 1.80 -28.41
C ASN A 388 -0.76 2.86 -27.81
N SER A 389 -0.36 3.84 -28.61
CA SER A 389 0.48 4.93 -28.11
C SER A 389 -0.25 5.76 -27.04
N TRP A 390 0.51 6.44 -26.17
CA TRP A 390 -0.06 7.37 -25.19
C TRP A 390 -0.93 8.43 -25.88
N ASP A 391 -0.43 8.97 -26.99
CA ASP A 391 -1.11 9.95 -27.84
C ASP A 391 -2.47 9.46 -28.36
N ASP A 392 -2.55 8.21 -28.79
CA ASP A 392 -3.81 7.63 -29.29
C ASP A 392 -4.83 7.47 -28.16
N LEU A 393 -4.42 6.91 -27.02
CA LEU A 393 -5.28 6.73 -25.85
C LEU A 393 -5.70 8.07 -25.23
N GLN A 394 -4.83 9.07 -25.24
CA GLN A 394 -5.11 10.45 -24.81
C GLN A 394 -6.13 11.12 -25.76
N ARG A 395 -5.89 11.09 -27.08
CA ARG A 395 -6.82 11.66 -28.07
C ARG A 395 -8.19 11.00 -27.99
N GLU A 396 -8.22 9.68 -27.81
CA GLU A 396 -9.44 8.91 -27.67
C GLU A 396 -10.23 9.28 -26.42
N ALA A 397 -9.57 9.35 -25.25
CA ALA A 397 -10.19 9.81 -24.01
C ALA A 397 -10.80 11.21 -24.17
N VAL A 398 -10.04 12.16 -24.74
CA VAL A 398 -10.50 13.53 -25.00
C VAL A 398 -11.71 13.54 -25.94
N ARG A 399 -11.67 12.76 -27.02
CA ARG A 399 -12.78 12.63 -27.98
C ARG A 399 -14.04 12.08 -27.30
N TYR A 400 -13.93 11.03 -26.50
CA TYR A 400 -15.08 10.40 -25.87
C TYR A 400 -15.66 11.23 -24.72
N MET A 401 -14.82 11.96 -23.96
CA MET A 401 -15.28 12.90 -22.93
C MET A 401 -16.06 14.11 -23.49
N GLN A 402 -15.96 14.40 -24.79
CA GLN A 402 -16.72 15.47 -25.46
C GLN A 402 -18.12 15.04 -25.93
N LEU A 403 -18.43 13.74 -25.92
CA LEU A 403 -19.73 13.22 -26.31
C LEU A 403 -20.80 13.52 -25.24
N THR A 404 -22.06 13.57 -25.67
CA THR A 404 -23.19 13.86 -24.77
C THR A 404 -23.46 12.65 -23.88
N LEU A 405 -23.59 12.89 -22.58
CA LEU A 405 -24.15 11.94 -21.62
C LEU A 405 -25.62 12.25 -21.43
N ILE A 406 -26.49 11.45 -22.02
CA ILE A 406 -27.94 11.55 -21.84
C ILE A 406 -28.26 10.94 -20.47
N PRO A 407 -28.81 11.71 -19.51
CA PRO A 407 -29.21 11.16 -18.21
C PRO A 407 -30.23 10.04 -18.41
N ILE A 408 -30.03 8.93 -17.71
CA ILE A 408 -31.03 7.87 -17.62
C ILE A 408 -31.96 8.27 -16.50
N THR A 409 -33.24 8.51 -16.80
CA THR A 409 -34.30 8.41 -15.80
C THR A 409 -34.53 6.94 -15.52
N ASP A 410 -34.44 6.52 -14.26
CA ASP A 410 -34.85 5.17 -13.83
C ASP A 410 -36.39 5.08 -13.88
N ASP A 411 -36.92 4.98 -15.10
CA ASP A 411 -38.33 4.73 -15.44
C ASP A 411 -38.43 3.51 -16.37
N GLU A 412 -37.92 2.35 -15.92
CA GLU A 412 -38.39 0.98 -16.25
C GLU A 412 -37.71 -0.10 -15.37
#